data_AF-A0A927HBB9-F1
#
_entry.id   AF-A0A927HBB9-F1
#
_cell.length_a   1.000
_cell.length_b   1.000
_cell.length_c   1.000
_cell.angle_alpha   90.00
_cell.angle_beta   90.00
_cell.angle_gamma   90.00
#
_symmetry.space_group_name_H-M   'P 1'
#
loop_
_entity.id
_entity.type
_entity.pdbx_description
1 polymer ?
#
loop_
_entity_poly.entity_id
_entity_poly.type
_entity_poly.pdbx_seq_one_letter_code
_entity_poly.pdbx_strand_id
1 'polypeptide(L)'
;MGGLTIRGVTDLLREGSEKERAYHEAHPETEAMSPLFAGGHNWIFSNTNLTTPHNGSQYADDESRGAALIKEIVLNLAKITGKNPDSLIYDFKLDQWGLKRAKGEKFTTYLNRVIASNIWTSEDISVTDLSTPGAQVNNSWMNTFPDVYYFSQP
;
A
#
# COMPACT_ATOMS: atom_id res chain seq x y z
N MET A 1 -2.04 -6.98 4.71
CA MET A 1 -1.70 -5.55 4.53
C MET A 1 -2.89 -4.61 4.69
N GLY A 2 -4.11 -4.96 4.23
CA GLY A 2 -5.26 -4.04 4.28
C GLY A 2 -5.56 -3.45 5.67
N GLY A 3 -5.33 -4.22 6.75
CA GLY A 3 -5.47 -3.71 8.11
C GLY A 3 -4.45 -2.64 8.52
N LEU A 4 -3.24 -2.64 7.93
CA LEU A 4 -2.27 -1.55 8.08
C LEU A 4 -2.78 -0.30 7.35
N THR A 5 -3.24 -0.46 6.11
CA THR A 5 -3.77 0.64 5.30
C THR A 5 -4.92 1.36 5.99
N ILE A 6 -5.93 0.63 6.49
CA ILE A 6 -7.08 1.27 7.14
C ILE A 6 -6.69 1.94 8.47
N ARG A 7 -5.68 1.44 9.20
CA ARG A 7 -5.14 2.16 10.37
C ARG A 7 -4.52 3.49 9.97
N GLY A 8 -3.68 3.51 8.93
CA GLY A 8 -3.09 4.74 8.40
C GLY A 8 -4.13 5.72 7.88
N VAL A 9 -5.13 5.24 7.14
CA VAL A 9 -6.26 6.08 6.68
C VAL A 9 -7.06 6.63 7.86
N THR A 10 -7.28 5.83 8.91
CA THR A 10 -7.98 6.31 10.12
C THR A 10 -7.19 7.45 10.77
N ASP A 11 -5.87 7.29 10.92
CA ASP A 11 -5.01 8.32 11.52
C ASP A 11 -4.99 9.60 10.68
N LEU A 12 -4.81 9.49 9.36
CA LEU A 12 -4.87 10.63 8.43
C LEU A 12 -6.23 11.34 8.45
N LEU A 13 -7.34 10.60 8.49
CA LEU A 13 -8.67 11.22 8.59
C LEU A 13 -8.82 12.03 9.89
N ARG A 14 -8.26 11.54 10.99
CA ARG A 14 -8.39 12.16 12.31
C ARG A 14 -7.47 13.35 12.50
N GLU A 15 -6.19 13.17 12.23
CA GLU A 15 -5.14 14.14 12.59
C GLU A 15 -4.51 14.81 11.35
N GLY A 16 -4.77 14.28 10.16
CA GLY A 16 -4.17 14.75 8.91
C GLY A 16 -2.67 14.48 8.84
N SER A 17 -1.94 15.35 8.16
CA SER A 17 -0.47 15.31 8.12
C SER A 17 0.10 16.70 8.36
N GLU A 18 0.82 16.86 9.48
CA GLU A 18 1.50 18.12 9.79
C GLU A 18 2.54 18.49 8.73
N LYS A 19 3.25 17.49 8.18
CA LYS A 19 4.23 17.68 7.11
C LYS A 19 3.59 18.28 5.86
N GLU A 20 2.42 17.77 5.47
CA GLU A 20 1.70 18.27 4.28
C GLU A 20 1.15 19.69 4.52
N ARG A 21 0.64 19.97 5.72
CA ARG A 21 0.19 21.32 6.09
C ARG A 21 1.33 22.32 6.04
N ALA A 22 2.47 21.98 6.66
CA ALA A 22 3.66 22.83 6.66
C ALA A 22 4.23 23.01 5.25
N TYR A 23 4.22 21.96 4.42
CA TYR A 23 4.65 22.05 3.03
C TYR A 23 3.77 23.01 2.23
N HIS A 24 2.45 22.92 2.35
CA HIS A 24 1.53 23.80 1.63
C HIS A 24 1.59 25.25 2.12
N GLU A 25 1.78 25.48 3.42
CA GLU A 25 2.00 26.83 3.98
C GLU A 25 3.28 27.47 3.43
N ALA A 26 4.35 26.69 3.28
CA ALA A 26 5.62 27.15 2.71
C ALA A 26 5.59 27.32 1.18
N HIS A 27 4.65 26.69 0.48
CA HIS A 27 4.55 26.66 -0.99
C HIS A 27 3.14 27.05 -1.47
N PRO A 28 2.69 28.30 -1.24
CA PRO A 28 1.33 28.75 -1.58
C PRO A 28 1.05 28.76 -3.10
N GLU A 29 2.06 28.62 -3.94
CA GLU A 29 1.94 28.47 -5.39
C GLU A 29 1.47 27.09 -5.85
N THR A 30 1.49 26.09 -4.95
CA THR A 30 1.07 24.73 -5.24
C THR A 30 -0.45 24.59 -5.31
N GLU A 31 -0.92 23.48 -5.89
CA GLU A 31 -2.34 23.14 -5.87
C GLU A 31 -2.86 23.01 -4.43
N ALA A 32 -4.18 23.14 -4.26
CA ALA A 32 -4.82 23.03 -2.96
C ALA A 32 -4.50 21.69 -2.29
N MET A 33 -4.11 21.73 -1.01
CA MET A 33 -3.84 20.54 -0.22
C MET A 33 -5.08 19.64 -0.13
N SER A 34 -4.90 18.33 -0.25
CA SER A 34 -5.97 17.35 -0.09
C SER A 34 -6.67 17.51 1.27
N PRO A 35 -8.01 17.50 1.34
CA PRO A 35 -8.76 17.54 2.59
C PRO A 35 -8.43 16.41 3.56
N LEU A 36 -7.88 15.29 3.06
CA LEU A 36 -7.40 14.19 3.90
C LEU A 36 -6.30 14.67 4.87
N PHE A 37 -5.38 15.51 4.40
CA PHE A 37 -4.25 15.98 5.21
C PHE A 37 -4.61 17.10 6.20
N ALA A 38 -5.82 17.65 6.10
CA ALA A 38 -6.34 18.60 7.07
C ALA A 38 -6.72 17.94 8.40
N GLY A 39 -7.11 16.65 8.40
CA GLY A 39 -7.65 15.97 9.57
C GLY A 39 -9.07 16.44 9.95
N GLY A 40 -9.54 16.06 11.14
CA GLY A 40 -10.84 16.44 11.69
C GLY A 40 -12.04 15.60 11.22
N HIS A 41 -11.80 14.48 10.51
CA HIS A 41 -12.84 13.63 9.94
C HIS A 41 -13.08 12.37 10.79
N ASN A 42 -14.21 12.33 11.49
CA ASN A 42 -14.64 11.18 12.29
C ASN A 42 -15.52 10.23 11.47
N TRP A 43 -14.96 9.64 10.41
CA TRP A 43 -15.75 8.85 9.44
C TRP A 43 -15.66 7.34 9.63
N ILE A 44 -14.70 6.85 10.41
CA ILE A 44 -14.52 5.41 10.65
C ILE A 44 -15.21 5.04 11.97
N PHE A 45 -16.19 4.14 11.89
CA PHE A 45 -16.87 3.59 13.08
C PHE A 45 -16.13 2.36 13.63
N SER A 46 -15.64 1.49 12.75
CA SER A 46 -14.95 0.26 13.15
C SER A 46 -13.90 -0.16 12.14
N ASN A 47 -12.85 -0.81 12.65
CA ASN A 47 -11.78 -1.43 11.89
C ASN A 47 -11.70 -2.92 12.24
N THR A 48 -11.95 -3.80 11.25
CA THR A 48 -11.84 -5.25 11.41
C THR A 48 -10.72 -5.79 10.54
N ASN A 49 -9.70 -6.36 11.19
CA ASN A 49 -8.50 -6.87 10.55
C ASN A 49 -8.47 -8.39 10.63
N LEU A 50 -8.39 -9.05 9.48
CA LEU A 50 -8.11 -10.49 9.37
C LEU A 50 -6.68 -10.67 8.87
N THR A 51 -5.94 -11.60 9.48
CA THR A 51 -4.59 -12.04 9.08
C THR A 51 -3.61 -10.88 8.83
N THR A 52 -3.81 -9.74 9.49
CA THR A 52 -3.02 -8.53 9.22
C THR A 52 -1.70 -8.59 9.98
N PRO A 53 -0.56 -8.44 9.29
CA PRO A 53 0.76 -8.42 9.92
C PRO A 53 1.00 -7.06 10.59
N HIS A 54 0.34 -6.81 11.73
CA HIS A 54 0.45 -5.55 12.48
C HIS A 54 1.89 -5.25 12.95
N ASN A 55 2.70 -6.29 13.12
CA ASN A 55 4.12 -6.21 13.47
C ASN A 55 5.03 -6.70 12.33
N GLY A 56 4.51 -6.68 11.09
CA GLY A 56 5.22 -7.18 9.93
C GLY A 56 5.21 -8.71 9.84
N SER A 57 5.91 -9.21 8.83
CA SER A 57 6.07 -10.63 8.53
C SER A 57 7.54 -10.89 8.21
N GLN A 58 8.12 -11.92 8.84
CA GLN A 58 9.48 -12.37 8.52
C GLN A 58 9.65 -12.78 7.06
N TYR A 59 8.56 -13.10 6.37
CA TYR A 59 8.60 -13.37 4.93
C TYR A 59 9.02 -12.12 4.14
N ALA A 60 8.59 -10.93 4.58
CA ALA A 60 8.86 -9.65 3.93
C ALA A 60 10.15 -8.98 4.42
N ASP A 61 10.82 -9.53 5.44
CA ASP A 61 12.15 -9.06 5.87
C ASP A 61 13.24 -9.37 4.83
N ASP A 62 13.00 -10.34 3.95
CA ASP A 62 13.86 -10.62 2.81
C ASP A 62 13.40 -9.80 1.59
N GLU A 63 14.00 -8.64 1.40
CA GLU A 63 13.69 -7.69 0.33
C GLU A 63 13.80 -8.32 -1.07
N SER A 64 14.64 -9.36 -1.23
CA SER A 64 14.79 -10.09 -2.49
C SER A 64 13.55 -10.92 -2.89
N ARG A 65 12.63 -11.16 -1.93
CA ARG A 65 11.42 -11.98 -2.15
C ARG A 65 10.22 -11.18 -2.63
N GLY A 66 10.21 -9.85 -2.51
CA GLY A 66 9.06 -9.03 -2.87
C GLY A 66 8.59 -9.23 -4.31
N ALA A 67 9.50 -9.07 -5.26
CA ALA A 67 9.21 -9.26 -6.68
C ALA A 67 8.87 -10.73 -7.02
N ALA A 68 9.52 -11.68 -6.34
CA ALA A 68 9.27 -13.11 -6.52
C ALA A 68 7.85 -13.49 -6.05
N LEU A 69 7.43 -13.02 -4.87
CA LEU A 69 6.11 -13.25 -4.31
C LEU A 69 5.01 -12.71 -5.25
N ILE A 70 5.18 -11.50 -5.76
CA ILE A 70 4.21 -10.90 -6.69
C ILE A 70 4.10 -11.72 -7.97
N LYS A 71 5.24 -12.19 -8.52
CA LYS A 71 5.24 -13.08 -9.68
C LYS A 71 4.47 -14.37 -9.38
N GLU A 72 4.70 -14.99 -8.23
CA GLU A 72 4.03 -16.23 -7.83
C GLU A 72 2.51 -16.07 -7.66
N ILE A 73 2.08 -15.04 -6.93
CA ILE A 73 0.65 -14.74 -6.71
C ILE A 73 -0.07 -14.62 -8.06
N VAL A 74 0.52 -13.87 -8.98
CA VAL A 74 -0.10 -13.58 -10.28
C VAL A 74 -0.12 -14.80 -11.19
N LEU A 75 0.95 -15.59 -11.23
CA LEU A 75 0.97 -16.85 -11.97
C LEU A 75 -0.03 -17.87 -11.39
N ASN A 76 -0.18 -17.91 -10.06
CA ASN A 76 -1.16 -18.77 -9.41
C ASN A 76 -2.60 -18.30 -9.66
N LEU A 77 -2.85 -16.99 -9.68
CA LEU A 77 -4.15 -16.43 -10.05
C LEU A 77 -4.54 -16.80 -11.49
N ALA A 78 -3.59 -16.71 -12.43
CA ALA A 78 -3.81 -17.15 -13.81
C ALA A 78 -4.17 -18.65 -13.88
N LYS A 79 -3.44 -19.51 -13.13
CA LYS A 79 -3.74 -20.95 -13.05
C LYS A 79 -5.14 -21.23 -12.49
N ILE A 80 -5.50 -20.62 -11.36
CA ILE A 80 -6.81 -20.83 -10.69
C ILE A 80 -7.97 -20.41 -11.58
N THR A 81 -7.79 -19.34 -12.36
CA THR A 81 -8.82 -18.84 -13.27
C THR A 81 -8.88 -19.59 -14.61
N GLY A 82 -8.03 -20.60 -14.83
CA GLY A 82 -7.92 -21.33 -16.09
C GLY A 82 -7.45 -20.45 -17.26
N LYS A 83 -6.88 -19.29 -16.96
CA LYS A 83 -6.47 -18.28 -17.93
C LYS A 83 -4.98 -18.40 -18.23
N ASN A 84 -4.61 -18.12 -19.48
CA ASN A 84 -3.23 -17.76 -19.77
C ASN A 84 -2.90 -16.46 -19.00
N PRO A 85 -1.74 -16.33 -18.34
CA PRO A 85 -1.30 -15.08 -17.71
C PRO A 85 -1.52 -13.83 -18.59
N ASP A 86 -1.33 -13.93 -19.90
CA ASP A 86 -1.54 -12.81 -20.83
C ASP A 86 -2.99 -12.34 -20.97
N SER A 87 -3.95 -13.24 -20.68
CA SER A 87 -5.39 -12.98 -20.68
C SER A 87 -5.93 -12.57 -19.30
N LEU A 88 -5.04 -12.43 -18.30
CA LEU A 88 -5.40 -11.96 -16.99
C LEU A 88 -5.78 -10.47 -17.06
N ILE A 89 -6.97 -10.15 -16.55
CA ILE A 89 -7.42 -8.76 -16.36
C ILE A 89 -6.98 -8.37 -14.95
N TYR A 90 -5.76 -7.87 -14.84
CA TYR A 90 -5.17 -7.42 -13.58
C TYR A 90 -4.35 -6.16 -13.80
N ASP A 91 -4.44 -5.23 -12.86
CA ASP A 91 -3.74 -3.94 -12.84
C ASP A 91 -3.15 -3.70 -11.44
N PHE A 92 -1.83 -3.44 -11.40
CA PHE A 92 -1.12 -3.13 -10.15
C PHE A 92 -1.40 -1.72 -9.64
N LYS A 93 -1.96 -0.81 -10.48
CA LYS A 93 -2.23 0.60 -10.14
C LYS A 93 -0.98 1.35 -9.67
N LEU A 94 0.07 1.28 -10.48
CA LEU A 94 1.38 1.91 -10.23
C LEU A 94 1.60 3.18 -11.08
N ASP A 95 0.51 3.88 -11.43
CA ASP A 95 0.54 5.08 -12.27
C ASP A 95 1.40 6.20 -11.68
N GLN A 96 1.44 6.34 -10.34
CA GLN A 96 2.29 7.31 -9.64
C GLN A 96 3.79 7.06 -9.85
N TRP A 97 4.17 5.82 -10.20
CA TRP A 97 5.53 5.43 -10.58
C TRP A 97 5.74 5.43 -12.09
N GLY A 98 4.75 5.87 -12.88
CA GLY A 98 4.76 5.78 -14.34
C GLY A 98 4.66 4.34 -14.88
N LEU A 99 4.30 3.36 -14.05
CA LEU A 99 4.28 1.94 -14.39
C LEU A 99 2.88 1.44 -14.71
N LYS A 100 2.37 1.84 -15.88
CA LYS A 100 1.09 1.38 -16.42
C LYS A 100 1.29 0.33 -17.51
N ARG A 101 0.35 -0.61 -17.63
CA ARG A 101 0.28 -1.52 -18.78
C ARG A 101 -0.06 -0.72 -20.04
N ALA A 102 0.77 -0.80 -21.07
CA ALA A 102 0.54 -0.09 -22.32
C ALA A 102 -0.59 -0.75 -23.14
N LYS A 103 -1.24 0.03 -24.02
CA LYS A 103 -2.30 -0.48 -24.90
C LYS A 103 -1.73 -1.59 -25.80
N GLY A 104 -2.31 -2.78 -25.72
CA GLY A 104 -1.87 -3.96 -26.48
C GLY A 104 -0.66 -4.70 -25.88
N GLU A 105 -0.10 -4.24 -24.76
CA GLU A 105 0.98 -4.95 -24.07
C GLU A 105 0.46 -6.26 -23.47
N LYS A 106 1.22 -7.35 -23.66
CA LYS A 106 0.94 -8.61 -22.98
C LYS A 106 1.13 -8.45 -21.47
N PHE A 107 0.27 -9.08 -20.69
CA PHE A 107 0.36 -8.95 -19.24
C PHE A 107 1.70 -9.47 -18.69
N THR A 108 2.25 -10.55 -19.25
CA THR A 108 3.58 -11.06 -18.84
C THR A 108 4.72 -10.09 -19.14
N THR A 109 4.67 -9.36 -20.25
CA THR A 109 5.62 -8.29 -20.58
C THR A 109 5.53 -7.16 -19.56
N TYR A 110 4.30 -6.73 -19.23
CA TYR A 110 4.07 -5.74 -18.19
C TYR A 110 4.59 -6.18 -16.83
N LEU A 111 4.28 -7.42 -16.41
CA LEU A 111 4.75 -8.02 -15.17
C LEU A 111 6.29 -8.02 -15.09
N ASN A 112 6.97 -8.44 -16.16
CA ASN A 112 8.44 -8.45 -16.20
C ASN A 112 9.02 -7.04 -16.04
N ARG A 113 8.38 -6.02 -16.63
CA ARG A 113 8.81 -4.63 -16.48
C ARG A 113 8.62 -4.10 -15.06
N VAL A 114 7.52 -4.47 -14.40
CA VAL A 114 7.30 -4.15 -12.97
C VAL A 114 8.37 -4.84 -12.11
N ILE A 115 8.65 -6.12 -12.34
CA ILE A 115 9.67 -6.89 -11.61
C ILE A 115 11.08 -6.32 -11.81
N ALA A 116 11.42 -5.87 -13.02
CA ALA A 116 12.73 -5.31 -13.34
C ALA A 116 12.88 -3.81 -13.01
N SER A 117 11.82 -3.18 -12.50
CA SER A 117 11.84 -1.75 -12.20
C SER A 117 12.65 -1.43 -10.94
N ASN A 118 13.16 -0.20 -10.85
CA ASN A 118 13.77 0.34 -9.64
C ASN A 118 12.78 0.63 -8.50
N ILE A 119 11.46 0.44 -8.67
CA ILE A 119 10.52 0.61 -7.54
C ILE A 119 10.86 -0.28 -6.34
N TRP A 120 11.53 -1.42 -6.56
CA TRP A 120 11.92 -2.34 -5.49
C TRP A 120 13.05 -1.81 -4.60
N THR A 121 13.67 -0.69 -4.96
CA THR A 121 14.65 0.00 -4.10
C THR A 121 14.01 1.16 -3.31
N SER A 122 12.71 1.40 -3.49
CA SER A 122 11.97 2.43 -2.75
C SER A 122 11.54 1.90 -1.38
N GLU A 123 11.47 2.78 -0.39
CA GLU A 123 10.82 2.49 0.89
C GLU A 123 9.29 2.62 0.79
N ASP A 124 8.77 3.33 -0.23
CA ASP A 124 7.34 3.55 -0.46
C ASP A 124 6.72 2.42 -1.29
N ILE A 125 6.79 1.19 -0.78
CA ILE A 125 6.18 0.00 -1.36
C ILE A 125 5.65 -0.96 -0.29
N SER A 126 4.67 -1.77 -0.68
CA SER A 126 4.06 -2.78 0.20
C SER A 126 5.04 -3.73 0.88
N VAL A 127 6.15 -4.08 0.24
CA VAL A 127 7.13 -5.03 0.79
C VAL A 127 7.79 -4.44 2.03
N THR A 128 8.19 -3.16 1.96
CA THR A 128 8.77 -2.41 3.07
C THR A 128 7.78 -2.32 4.22
N ASP A 129 6.54 -1.90 3.96
CA ASP A 129 5.48 -1.81 4.99
C ASP A 129 5.15 -3.15 5.66
N LEU A 130 5.35 -4.26 4.94
CA LEU A 130 5.11 -5.62 5.41
C LEU A 130 6.29 -6.21 6.20
N SER A 131 7.49 -5.65 6.07
CA SER A 131 8.65 -6.07 6.86
C SER A 131 8.46 -5.74 8.35
N THR A 132 9.18 -6.45 9.22
CA THR A 132 9.16 -6.18 10.67
C THR A 132 9.68 -4.78 11.00
N PRO A 133 10.75 -4.24 10.36
CA PRO A 133 11.18 -2.86 10.60
C PRO A 133 10.18 -1.83 10.04
N GLY A 134 9.65 -2.03 8.83
CA GLY A 134 8.69 -1.10 8.23
C GLY A 134 7.36 -1.05 8.99
N ALA A 135 6.88 -2.20 9.48
CA ALA A 135 5.72 -2.25 10.36
C ALA A 135 5.96 -1.50 11.68
N GLN A 136 7.19 -1.55 12.23
CA GLN A 136 7.54 -0.76 13.41
C GLN A 136 7.50 0.75 13.12
N VAL A 137 8.01 1.19 11.97
CA VAL A 137 7.88 2.59 11.53
C VAL A 137 6.42 2.99 11.42
N ASN A 138 5.59 2.15 10.80
CA ASN A 138 4.15 2.39 10.68
C ASN A 138 3.45 2.48 12.04
N ASN A 139 3.81 1.61 12.98
CA ASN A 139 3.28 1.65 14.35
C ASN A 139 3.69 2.89 15.15
N SER A 140 4.75 3.61 14.75
CA SER A 140 5.18 4.82 15.45
C SER A 140 4.24 6.01 15.24
N TRP A 141 3.45 6.01 14.17
CA TRP A 141 2.54 7.10 13.83
C TRP A 141 1.07 6.68 13.72
N MET A 142 0.77 5.40 13.43
CA MET A 142 -0.61 4.92 13.31
C MET A 142 -1.25 4.64 14.69
N ASN A 143 -2.03 5.60 15.17
CA ASN A 143 -2.69 5.53 16.48
C ASN A 143 -4.01 4.74 16.46
N THR A 144 -4.55 4.53 17.66
CA THR A 144 -5.93 4.06 17.88
C THR A 144 -6.75 5.15 18.54
N PHE A 145 -8.01 5.28 18.14
CA PHE A 145 -8.91 6.32 18.64
C PHE A 145 -10.00 5.71 19.54
N PRO A 146 -10.36 6.36 20.67
CA PRO A 146 -11.27 5.79 21.66
C PRO A 146 -12.70 5.59 21.16
N ASP A 147 -13.10 6.31 20.12
CA ASP A 147 -14.42 6.24 19.49
C ASP A 147 -14.46 5.33 18.25
N VAL A 148 -13.38 4.58 17.98
CA VAL A 148 -13.30 3.60 16.90
C VAL A 148 -13.21 2.19 17.50
N TYR A 149 -14.04 1.27 17.02
CA TYR A 149 -13.98 -0.13 17.44
C TYR A 149 -12.93 -0.89 16.63
N TYR A 150 -12.00 -1.59 17.29
CA TYR A 150 -10.96 -2.38 16.63
C TYR A 150 -11.16 -3.88 16.92
N PHE A 151 -11.29 -4.68 15.85
CA PHE A 151 -11.37 -6.14 15.93
C PHE A 151 -10.20 -6.75 15.15
N SER A 152 -9.49 -7.70 15.75
CA SER A 152 -8.36 -8.38 15.13
C SER A 152 -8.53 -9.90 15.20
N GLN A 153 -8.45 -10.56 14.05
CA GLN A 153 -8.46 -12.01 13.94
C GLN A 153 -7.19 -12.49 13.22
N PRO A 154 -6.58 -13.58 13.69
CA PRO A 154 -5.39 -14.16 13.08
C PRO A 154 -5.65 -14.70 11.68
#